data_AF-K3WPD0-F1
#
_entry.id   AF-K3WPD0-F1
#
_cell.length_a   1.000
_cell.length_b   1.000
_cell.length_c   1.000
_cell.angle_alpha   90.00
_cell.angle_beta   90.00
_cell.angle_gamma   90.00
#
_symmetry.space_group_name_H-M   'P 1'
#
loop_
_entity.id
_entity.type
_entity.pdbx_description
1 polymer ?
#
loop_
_entity_poly.entity_id
_entity_poly.type
_entity_poly.pdbx_seq_one_letter_code
_entity_poly.pdbx_strand_id
1 'polypeptide(L)'
;MKSFTNPPQLVRLVMQAVCVLLGAPPTWVEALRILADIRFLERLRSFDRDHVDPSLIERVQLYVNHPDFSMENMKRASLASTTLCQWVLAIVRYFEVIKHVAPTQKKLEQTEYNFRVIDEVVQNERRKLIDLELQINELRAQHAQNLQEEDALQRSHDSRVKWKSTVSEFADVLSKWRDIVRDNALHPRGSLGHLWEWEVVR
;
A
#
# COMPACT_ATOMS: atom_id res chain seq x y z
N MET A 1 -42.58 -44.81 29.69
CA MET A 1 -41.15 -44.75 29.33
C MET A 1 -40.58 -46.15 29.49
N LYS A 2 -40.00 -46.75 28.44
CA LYS A 2 -39.34 -48.06 28.53
C LYS A 2 -38.23 -47.95 29.58
N SER A 3 -38.31 -48.77 30.63
CA SER A 3 -37.36 -48.80 31.74
C SER A 3 -35.96 -49.17 31.22
N PHE A 4 -35.08 -48.18 31.06
CA PHE A 4 -33.66 -48.40 30.79
C PHE A 4 -32.94 -48.75 32.09
N THR A 5 -33.30 -49.89 32.68
CA THR A 5 -32.75 -50.35 33.97
C THR A 5 -31.25 -50.69 33.85
N ASN A 6 -30.75 -50.93 32.64
CA ASN A 6 -29.33 -51.05 32.31
C ASN A 6 -29.07 -50.43 30.91
N PRO A 7 -28.40 -49.27 30.81
CA PRO A 7 -28.09 -48.70 29.51
C PRO A 7 -27.04 -49.55 28.76
N PRO A 8 -27.20 -49.75 27.44
CA PRO A 8 -26.10 -50.23 26.61
C PRO A 8 -24.87 -49.36 26.81
N GLN A 9 -23.71 -49.98 26.98
CA GLN A 9 -22.44 -49.29 27.32
C GLN A 9 -22.14 -48.13 26.36
N LEU A 10 -22.39 -48.32 25.06
CA LEU A 10 -22.21 -47.33 24.01
C LEU A 10 -23.10 -46.09 24.20
N VAL A 11 -24.38 -46.30 24.56
CA VAL A 11 -25.33 -45.19 24.81
C VAL A 11 -24.91 -44.42 26.06
N ARG A 12 -24.46 -45.12 27.10
CA ARG A 12 -23.95 -44.49 28.32
C ARG A 12 -22.73 -43.63 28.01
N LEU A 13 -21.79 -44.13 27.22
CA LEU A 13 -20.55 -43.43 26.87
C LEU A 13 -20.83 -42.10 26.13
N VAL A 14 -21.70 -42.12 25.12
CA VAL A 14 -22.11 -40.89 24.40
C VAL A 14 -22.81 -39.92 25.32
N MET A 15 -23.73 -40.41 26.16
CA MET A 15 -24.46 -39.53 27.06
C MET A 15 -23.57 -38.91 28.12
N GLN A 16 -22.54 -39.61 28.61
CA GLN A 16 -21.56 -39.03 29.52
C GLN A 16 -20.80 -37.89 28.87
N ALA A 17 -20.36 -38.05 27.61
CA ALA A 17 -19.71 -36.98 26.86
C ALA A 17 -20.63 -35.76 26.65
N VAL A 18 -21.91 -36.00 26.32
CA VAL A 18 -22.91 -34.93 26.18
C VAL A 18 -23.15 -34.22 27.52
N CYS A 19 -23.20 -34.94 28.65
CA CYS A 19 -23.33 -34.32 29.97
C CYS A 19 -22.16 -33.38 30.26
N VAL A 20 -20.93 -33.81 29.98
CA VAL A 20 -19.74 -32.95 30.19
C VAL A 20 -19.82 -31.70 29.33
N LEU A 21 -20.17 -31.80 28.04
CA LEU A 21 -20.31 -30.62 27.18
C LEU A 21 -21.40 -29.66 27.66
N LEU A 22 -22.49 -30.18 28.23
CA LEU A 22 -23.55 -29.36 28.82
C LEU A 22 -23.26 -28.89 30.26
N GLY A 23 -22.04 -29.10 30.76
CA GLY A 23 -21.64 -28.70 32.12
C GLY A 23 -22.30 -29.50 33.25
N ALA A 24 -22.90 -30.64 32.94
CA ALA A 24 -23.60 -31.50 33.88
C ALA A 24 -22.71 -32.67 34.36
N PRO A 25 -22.96 -33.23 35.56
CA PRO A 25 -22.27 -34.42 36.03
C PRO A 25 -22.42 -35.61 35.05
N PRO A 26 -21.33 -36.31 34.66
CA PRO A 26 -21.38 -37.43 33.70
C PRO A 26 -21.91 -38.73 34.34
N THR A 27 -23.05 -38.65 35.01
CA THR A 27 -23.73 -39.77 35.66
C THR A 27 -24.91 -40.24 34.80
N TRP A 28 -25.28 -41.51 34.90
CA TRP A 28 -26.42 -42.04 34.15
C TRP A 28 -27.75 -41.40 34.58
N VAL A 29 -27.89 -41.08 35.86
CA VAL A 29 -29.07 -40.40 36.40
C VAL A 29 -29.25 -39.03 35.73
N GLU A 30 -28.16 -38.28 35.62
CA GLU A 30 -28.18 -36.97 35.00
C GLU A 30 -28.39 -37.03 33.48
N ALA A 31 -27.79 -38.02 32.81
CA ALA A 31 -28.05 -38.29 31.40
C ALA A 31 -29.54 -38.53 31.13
N LEU A 32 -30.21 -39.32 31.97
CA LEU A 32 -31.65 -39.54 31.86
C LEU A 32 -32.46 -38.26 32.09
N ARG A 33 -32.05 -37.42 33.06
CA ARG A 33 -32.68 -36.12 33.31
C ARG A 33 -32.58 -35.20 32.10
N ILE A 34 -31.42 -35.16 31.46
CA ILE A 34 -31.16 -34.37 30.24
C ILE A 34 -31.99 -34.90 29.07
N LEU A 35 -32.06 -36.22 28.88
CA LEU A 35 -32.86 -36.84 27.81
C LEU A 35 -34.37 -36.67 28.01
N ALA A 36 -34.83 -36.60 29.26
CA ALA A 36 -36.23 -36.36 29.59
C ALA A 36 -36.65 -34.89 29.36
N ASP A 37 -35.68 -33.98 29.18
CA ASP A 37 -35.93 -32.56 28.94
C ASP A 37 -36.42 -32.33 27.50
N ILE A 38 -37.61 -31.74 27.37
CA ILE A 38 -38.24 -31.42 26.09
C ILE A 38 -37.38 -30.43 25.28
N ARG A 39 -36.59 -29.57 25.96
CA ARG A 39 -35.71 -28.58 25.33
C ARG A 39 -34.31 -29.14 25.00
N PHE A 40 -34.07 -30.43 25.22
CA PHE A 40 -32.75 -31.03 24.99
C PHE A 40 -32.17 -30.75 23.61
N LEU A 41 -32.94 -31.02 22.55
CA LEU A 41 -32.49 -30.80 21.17
C LEU A 41 -32.26 -29.32 20.85
N GLU A 42 -33.07 -28.45 21.44
CA GLU A 42 -32.89 -26.99 21.31
C GLU A 42 -31.55 -26.57 21.93
N ARG A 43 -31.24 -27.04 23.14
CA ARG A 43 -29.94 -26.78 23.79
C ARG A 43 -28.74 -27.27 22.99
N LEU A 44 -28.84 -28.44 22.33
CA LEU A 44 -27.76 -28.92 21.46
C LEU A 44 -27.58 -28.05 20.22
N ARG A 45 -28.68 -27.50 19.68
CA ARG A 45 -28.67 -26.63 18.50
C ARG A 45 -28.18 -25.22 18.83
N SER A 46 -28.54 -24.69 19.99
CA SER A 46 -28.13 -23.36 20.48
C SER A 46 -26.85 -23.39 21.32
N PHE A 47 -26.14 -24.52 21.34
CA PHE A 47 -24.89 -24.66 22.06
C PHE A 47 -23.84 -23.68 21.54
N ASP A 48 -23.34 -22.84 22.44
CA ASP A 48 -22.32 -21.85 22.14
C ASP A 48 -20.94 -22.52 22.00
N ARG A 49 -20.64 -22.96 20.79
CA ARG A 49 -19.37 -23.61 20.44
C ARG A 49 -18.17 -22.65 20.45
N ASP A 50 -18.40 -21.33 20.46
CA ASP A 50 -17.34 -20.32 20.38
C ASP A 50 -16.76 -19.99 21.76
N HIS A 51 -17.57 -20.16 22.82
CA HIS A 51 -17.18 -19.84 24.20
C HIS A 51 -17.14 -21.07 25.13
N VAL A 52 -16.79 -22.24 24.60
CA VAL A 52 -16.66 -23.46 25.42
C VAL A 52 -15.40 -23.39 26.27
N ASP A 53 -15.52 -23.70 27.57
CA ASP A 53 -14.39 -23.80 28.48
C ASP A 53 -13.42 -24.93 28.02
N PRO A 54 -12.12 -24.63 27.84
CA PRO A 54 -11.13 -25.63 27.44
C PRO A 54 -11.10 -26.87 28.33
N SER A 55 -11.36 -26.72 29.63
CA SER A 55 -11.39 -27.83 30.59
C SER A 55 -12.53 -28.81 30.32
N LEU A 56 -13.67 -28.35 29.79
CA LEU A 56 -14.75 -29.24 29.37
C LEU A 56 -14.34 -30.05 28.15
N ILE A 57 -13.65 -29.44 27.20
CA ILE A 57 -13.13 -30.13 26.00
C ILE A 57 -12.10 -31.18 26.37
N GLU A 58 -11.16 -30.88 27.26
CA GLU A 58 -10.17 -31.86 27.77
C GLU A 58 -10.85 -33.06 28.44
N ARG A 59 -11.90 -32.81 29.23
CA ARG A 59 -12.68 -33.89 29.86
C ARG A 59 -13.46 -34.71 28.83
N VAL A 60 -13.99 -34.09 27.78
CA VAL A 60 -14.71 -34.78 26.69
C VAL A 60 -13.77 -35.61 25.82
N GLN A 61 -12.54 -35.14 25.61
CA GLN A 61 -11.49 -35.86 24.88
C GLN A 61 -11.22 -37.24 25.50
N LEU A 62 -11.32 -37.40 26.81
CA LEU A 62 -11.18 -38.72 27.47
C LEU A 62 -12.22 -39.74 26.99
N TYR A 63 -13.43 -39.28 26.64
CA TYR A 63 -14.49 -40.12 26.09
C TYR A 63 -14.31 -40.34 24.58
N VAL A 64 -13.96 -39.28 23.84
CA VAL A 64 -13.77 -39.35 22.38
C VAL A 64 -12.60 -40.25 21.99
N ASN A 65 -11.54 -40.29 22.79
CA ASN A 65 -10.37 -41.15 22.56
C ASN A 65 -10.62 -42.62 22.95
N HIS A 66 -11.79 -42.95 23.51
CA HIS A 66 -12.13 -44.34 23.79
C HIS A 66 -12.37 -45.10 22.48
N PRO A 67 -11.84 -46.33 22.29
CA PRO A 67 -11.95 -47.08 21.03
C PRO A 67 -13.40 -47.38 20.64
N ASP A 68 -14.28 -47.52 21.63
CA ASP A 68 -15.71 -47.71 21.38
C ASP A 68 -16.45 -46.42 20.97
N PHE A 69 -15.83 -45.25 21.10
CA PHE A 69 -16.42 -43.95 20.73
C PHE A 69 -16.25 -43.69 19.22
N SER A 70 -16.88 -44.54 18.41
CA SER A 70 -16.90 -44.39 16.96
C SER A 70 -18.33 -44.39 16.43
N MET A 71 -18.57 -43.66 15.33
CA MET A 71 -19.91 -43.63 14.72
C MET A 71 -20.38 -45.03 14.29
N GLU A 72 -19.45 -45.89 13.87
CA GLU A 72 -19.72 -47.28 13.48
C GLU A 72 -20.20 -48.13 14.66
N ASN A 73 -19.50 -48.06 15.79
CA ASN A 73 -19.91 -48.74 17.01
C ASN A 73 -21.25 -48.22 17.53
N MET A 74 -21.44 -46.89 17.55
CA MET A 74 -22.68 -46.27 18.00
C MET A 74 -23.89 -46.61 17.13
N LYS A 75 -23.69 -46.84 15.83
CA LYS A 75 -24.74 -47.27 14.90
C LYS A 75 -25.32 -48.63 15.25
N ARG A 76 -24.50 -49.52 15.82
CA ARG A 76 -24.94 -50.83 16.32
C ARG A 76 -25.83 -50.73 17.55
N ALA A 77 -25.69 -49.65 18.34
CA ALA A 77 -26.53 -49.39 19.51
C ALA A 77 -27.85 -48.72 19.12
N SER A 78 -27.79 -47.54 18.47
CA SER A 78 -28.98 -46.84 17.97
C SER A 78 -28.63 -45.70 17.02
N LEU A 79 -29.56 -45.33 16.15
CA LEU A 79 -29.41 -44.14 15.29
C LEU A 79 -29.27 -42.85 16.10
N ALA A 80 -30.01 -42.73 17.22
CA ALA A 80 -29.95 -41.56 18.09
C ALA A 80 -28.59 -41.42 18.80
N SER A 81 -27.97 -42.53 19.21
CA SER A 81 -26.60 -42.48 19.76
C SER A 81 -25.57 -42.08 18.70
N THR A 82 -25.79 -42.45 17.43
CA THR A 82 -24.91 -42.02 16.33
C THR A 82 -24.98 -40.51 16.11
N THR A 83 -26.18 -39.91 16.08
CA THR A 83 -26.32 -38.46 15.88
C THR A 83 -25.72 -37.66 17.02
N LEU A 84 -25.91 -38.11 18.27
CA LEU A 84 -25.28 -37.50 19.44
C LEU A 84 -23.75 -37.65 19.42
N CYS A 85 -23.23 -38.83 19.06
CA CYS A 85 -21.80 -39.05 18.88
C CYS A 85 -21.22 -38.10 17.82
N GLN A 86 -21.88 -37.98 16.67
CA GLN A 86 -21.48 -37.05 15.61
C GLN A 86 -21.47 -35.60 16.09
N TRP A 87 -22.47 -35.18 16.87
CA TRP A 87 -22.51 -33.84 17.45
C TRP A 87 -21.33 -33.58 18.39
N VAL A 88 -21.02 -34.50 19.32
CA VAL A 88 -19.87 -34.38 20.22
C VAL A 88 -18.57 -34.26 19.43
N LEU A 89 -18.36 -35.13 18.43
CA LEU A 89 -17.17 -35.11 17.58
C LEU A 89 -17.06 -33.79 16.80
N ALA A 90 -18.16 -33.24 16.33
CA ALA A 90 -18.17 -31.97 15.62
C ALA A 90 -17.74 -30.81 16.52
N ILE A 91 -18.21 -30.76 17.77
CA ILE A 91 -17.80 -29.74 18.75
C ILE A 91 -16.31 -29.83 19.05
N VAL A 92 -15.80 -31.04 19.30
CA VAL A 92 -14.37 -31.24 19.60
C VAL A 92 -13.49 -30.82 18.43
N ARG A 93 -13.83 -31.24 17.20
CA ARG A 93 -13.09 -30.85 15.99
C ARG A 93 -13.15 -29.34 15.74
N TYR A 94 -14.29 -28.72 15.99
CA TYR A 94 -14.44 -27.26 15.89
C TYR A 94 -13.46 -26.53 16.81
N PHE A 95 -13.38 -26.98 18.08
CA PHE A 95 -12.47 -26.40 19.06
C PHE A 95 -10.99 -26.56 18.65
N GLU A 96 -10.59 -27.72 18.13
CA GLU A 96 -9.25 -27.95 17.61
C GLU A 96 -8.91 -26.99 16.47
N VAL A 97 -9.83 -26.82 15.51
CA VAL A 97 -9.63 -25.91 14.38
C VAL A 97 -9.55 -24.46 14.85
N ILE A 98 -10.45 -24.01 15.72
CA ILE A 98 -10.49 -22.60 16.13
C ILE A 98 -9.27 -22.20 16.95
N LYS A 99 -8.70 -23.12 17.72
CA LYS A 99 -7.43 -22.92 18.44
C LYS A 99 -6.29 -22.52 17.49
N HIS A 100 -6.29 -23.01 16.26
CA HIS A 100 -5.29 -22.67 15.24
C HIS A 100 -5.70 -21.49 14.36
N VAL A 101 -7.00 -21.36 14.04
CA VAL A 101 -7.52 -20.30 13.17
C VAL A 101 -7.53 -18.94 13.88
N ALA A 102 -7.98 -18.86 15.13
CA ALA A 102 -8.07 -17.61 15.88
C ALA A 102 -6.75 -16.82 15.99
N PRO A 103 -5.60 -17.42 16.37
CA PRO A 103 -4.34 -16.67 16.41
C PRO A 103 -3.85 -16.27 15.01
N THR A 104 -4.09 -17.12 14.01
CA THR A 104 -3.72 -16.84 12.63
C THR A 104 -4.51 -15.66 12.07
N GLN A 105 -5.81 -15.61 12.34
CA GLN A 105 -6.69 -14.53 11.92
C GLN A 105 -6.32 -13.21 12.61
N LYS A 106 -6.08 -13.21 13.92
CA LYS A 106 -5.59 -12.00 14.63
C LYS A 106 -4.26 -11.49 14.06
N LYS A 107 -3.34 -12.41 13.74
CA LYS A 107 -2.05 -12.04 13.14
C LYS A 107 -2.22 -11.47 11.73
N LEU A 108 -3.15 -12.03 10.94
CA LEU A 108 -3.51 -11.51 9.62
C LEU A 108 -4.06 -10.09 9.74
N GLU A 109 -5.06 -9.87 10.58
CA GLU A 109 -5.67 -8.55 10.82
C GLU A 109 -4.63 -7.51 11.24
N GLN A 110 -3.72 -7.85 12.15
CA GLN A 110 -2.64 -6.96 12.55
C GLN A 110 -1.67 -6.65 11.41
N THR A 111 -1.35 -7.64 10.58
CA THR A 111 -0.43 -7.47 9.45
C THR A 111 -1.07 -6.61 8.35
N GLU A 112 -2.34 -6.84 8.04
CA GLU A 112 -3.11 -6.03 7.09
C GLU A 112 -3.25 -4.58 7.56
N TYR A 113 -3.50 -4.37 8.85
CA TYR A 113 -3.51 -3.03 9.43
C TYR A 113 -2.16 -2.33 9.26
N ASN A 114 -1.06 -2.99 9.65
CA ASN A 114 0.28 -2.43 9.50
C ASN A 114 0.63 -2.15 8.03
N PHE A 115 0.25 -3.05 7.12
CA PHE A 115 0.46 -2.87 5.70
C PHE A 115 -0.26 -1.63 5.17
N ARG A 116 -1.53 -1.42 5.53
CA ARG A 116 -2.29 -0.23 5.12
C ARG A 116 -1.63 1.05 5.57
N VAL A 117 -1.18 1.12 6.83
CA VAL A 117 -0.48 2.29 7.36
C VAL A 117 0.80 2.57 6.58
N ILE A 118 1.60 1.53 6.28
CA ILE A 118 2.85 1.69 5.53
C ILE A 118 2.56 2.11 4.09
N ASP A 119 1.56 1.51 3.44
CA ASP A 119 1.18 1.85 2.06
C ASP A 119 0.73 3.32 1.97
N GLU A 120 -0.09 3.80 2.90
CA GLU A 120 -0.50 5.21 2.96
C GLU A 120 0.71 6.16 3.06
N VAL A 121 1.70 5.84 3.90
CA VAL A 121 2.95 6.61 4.01
C VAL A 121 3.72 6.59 2.69
N VAL A 122 3.89 5.42 2.08
CA VAL A 122 4.61 5.28 0.81
C VAL A 122 3.91 6.05 -0.31
N GLN A 123 2.58 5.99 -0.42
CA GLN A 123 1.83 6.76 -1.40
C GLN A 123 1.99 8.26 -1.17
N ASN A 124 2.01 8.70 0.09
CA ASN A 124 2.22 10.10 0.41
C ASN A 124 3.62 10.59 0.00
N GLU A 125 4.67 9.82 0.32
CA GLU A 125 6.04 10.17 -0.07
C GLU A 125 6.24 10.14 -1.59
N ARG A 126 5.62 9.19 -2.30
CA ARG A 126 5.62 9.17 -3.77
C ARG A 126 5.00 10.44 -4.37
N ARG A 127 3.88 10.91 -3.81
CA ARG A 127 3.26 12.18 -4.26
C ARG A 127 4.19 13.37 -4.05
N LYS A 128 4.87 13.46 -2.90
CA LYS A 128 5.85 14.53 -2.65
C LYS A 128 7.02 14.48 -3.62
N LEU A 129 7.52 13.29 -3.96
CA LEU A 129 8.59 13.15 -4.95
C LEU A 129 8.16 13.68 -6.32
N ILE A 130 6.95 13.35 -6.79
CA ILE A 130 6.42 13.86 -8.06
C ILE A 130 6.31 15.38 -8.03
N ASP A 131 5.81 15.96 -6.94
CA ASP A 131 5.69 17.41 -6.79
C ASP A 131 7.06 18.12 -6.82
N LEU A 132 8.05 17.57 -6.11
CA LEU A 132 9.43 18.10 -6.15
C LEU A 132 10.06 17.98 -7.53
N GLU A 133 9.84 16.89 -8.26
CA GLU A 133 10.32 16.73 -9.63
C GLU A 133 9.72 17.78 -10.57
N LEU A 134 8.43 18.09 -10.41
CA LEU A 134 7.77 19.16 -11.17
C LEU A 134 8.38 20.53 -10.85
N GLN A 135 8.57 20.86 -9.56
CA GLN A 135 9.18 22.11 -9.14
C GLN A 135 10.61 22.26 -9.66
N ILE A 136 11.42 21.20 -9.62
CA ILE A 136 12.79 21.21 -10.16
C ILE A 136 12.78 21.48 -11.66
N ASN A 137 11.86 20.86 -12.41
CA ASN A 137 11.77 21.06 -13.85
C ASN A 137 11.34 22.49 -14.20
N GLU A 138 10.40 23.05 -13.44
CA GLU A 138 10.00 24.46 -13.60
C GLU A 138 11.16 25.42 -13.31
N LEU A 139 11.87 25.23 -12.18
CA LEU A 139 13.03 26.04 -11.84
C LEU A 139 14.15 25.94 -12.88
N ARG A 140 14.38 24.74 -13.44
CA ARG A 140 15.34 24.56 -14.54
C ARG A 140 14.93 25.32 -15.79
N ALA A 141 13.64 25.31 -16.14
CA ALA A 141 13.14 26.06 -17.28
C ALA A 141 13.29 27.57 -17.08
N GLN A 142 12.93 28.08 -15.91
CA GLN A 142 13.10 29.49 -15.54
C GLN A 142 14.58 29.91 -15.56
N HIS A 143 15.46 29.07 -15.02
CA HIS A 143 16.90 29.32 -15.04
C HIS A 143 17.46 29.37 -16.47
N ALA A 144 17.03 28.44 -17.34
CA ALA A 144 17.45 28.45 -18.74
C ALA A 144 16.96 29.71 -19.48
N GLN A 145 15.74 30.17 -19.21
CA GLN A 145 15.22 31.42 -19.76
C GLN A 145 16.03 32.63 -19.28
N ASN A 146 16.30 32.72 -17.98
CA ASN A 146 17.09 33.81 -17.41
C ASN A 146 18.49 33.89 -18.00
N LEU A 147 19.17 32.74 -18.19
CA LEU A 147 20.47 32.69 -18.87
C LEU A 147 20.39 33.20 -20.32
N GLN A 148 19.33 32.83 -21.04
CA GLN A 148 19.12 33.31 -22.41
C GLN A 148 18.90 34.83 -22.46
N GLU A 149 18.15 35.38 -21.50
CA GLU A 149 17.93 36.83 -21.36
C GLU A 149 19.22 37.55 -20.99
N GLU A 150 20.01 37.02 -20.06
CA GLU A 150 21.33 37.55 -19.69
C GLU A 150 22.28 37.59 -20.90
N ASP A 151 22.39 36.50 -21.66
CA ASP A 151 23.18 36.42 -22.88
C ASP A 151 22.72 37.44 -23.94
N ALA A 152 21.41 37.63 -24.09
CA ALA A 152 20.86 38.58 -25.04
C ALA A 152 21.18 40.03 -24.64
N LEU A 153 21.06 40.34 -23.35
CA LEU A 153 21.42 41.65 -22.80
C LEU A 153 22.92 41.91 -22.95
N GLN A 154 23.77 40.90 -22.68
CA GLN A 154 25.22 41.02 -22.84
C GLN A 154 25.60 41.29 -24.30
N ARG A 155 25.01 40.57 -25.26
CA ARG A 155 25.23 40.83 -26.69
C ARG A 155 24.78 42.23 -27.11
N SER A 156 23.64 42.70 -26.60
CA SER A 156 23.17 44.07 -26.84
C SER A 156 24.14 45.10 -26.26
N HIS A 157 24.60 44.88 -25.02
CA HIS A 157 25.61 45.71 -24.37
C HIS A 157 26.91 45.78 -25.19
N ASP A 158 27.47 44.63 -25.58
CA ASP A 158 28.72 44.56 -26.35
C ASP A 158 28.59 45.22 -27.72
N SER A 159 27.43 45.05 -28.38
CA SER A 159 27.11 45.73 -29.64
C SER A 159 27.07 47.25 -29.47
N ARG A 160 26.49 47.75 -28.36
CA ARG A 160 26.46 49.19 -28.04
C ARG A 160 27.85 49.74 -27.75
N VAL A 161 28.69 48.99 -27.02
CA VAL A 161 30.08 49.37 -26.74
C VAL A 161 30.87 49.46 -28.05
N LYS A 162 30.76 48.45 -28.91
CA LYS A 162 31.41 48.43 -30.23
C LYS A 162 30.91 49.57 -31.12
N TRP A 163 29.61 49.81 -31.18
CA TRP A 163 29.05 50.92 -31.96
C TRP A 163 29.57 52.27 -31.48
N LYS A 164 29.65 52.49 -30.16
CA LYS A 164 30.23 53.70 -29.58
C LYS A 164 31.70 53.89 -29.97
N SER A 165 32.52 52.83 -29.96
CA SER A 165 33.93 52.94 -30.37
C SER A 165 34.04 53.30 -31.85
N THR A 166 33.28 52.62 -32.71
CA THR A 166 33.24 52.93 -34.15
C THR A 166 32.81 54.36 -34.40
N VAL A 167 31.78 54.86 -33.72
CA VAL A 167 31.35 56.26 -33.87
C VAL A 167 32.43 57.25 -33.40
N SER A 168 33.14 56.95 -32.32
CA SER A 168 34.28 57.75 -31.87
C SER A 168 35.41 57.77 -32.91
N GLU A 169 35.80 56.60 -33.43
CA GLU A 169 36.82 56.48 -34.48
C GLU A 169 36.43 57.26 -35.74
N PHE A 170 35.17 57.16 -36.18
CA PHE A 170 34.66 57.96 -37.30
C PHE A 170 34.69 59.47 -36.99
N ALA A 171 34.35 59.88 -35.77
CA ALA A 171 34.43 61.28 -35.37
C ALA A 171 35.87 61.83 -35.42
N ASP A 172 36.85 61.04 -35.00
CA ASP A 172 38.28 61.37 -35.08
C ASP A 172 38.76 61.51 -36.53
N VAL A 173 38.27 60.63 -37.42
CA VAL A 173 38.55 60.73 -38.87
C VAL A 173 37.94 62.01 -39.46
N LEU A 174 36.70 62.33 -39.09
CA LEU A 174 36.03 63.55 -39.55
C LEU A 174 36.70 64.82 -39.05
N SER A 175 37.18 64.86 -37.80
CA SER A 175 37.94 66.01 -37.29
C SER A 175 39.24 66.19 -38.06
N LYS A 176 39.97 65.09 -38.33
CA LYS A 176 41.21 65.14 -39.11
C LYS A 176 40.98 65.64 -40.53
N TRP A 177 39.93 65.17 -41.21
CA TRP A 177 39.56 65.65 -42.54
C TRP A 177 39.21 67.14 -42.55
N ARG A 178 38.45 67.59 -41.55
CA ARG A 178 38.10 69.01 -41.40
C ARG A 178 39.33 69.89 -41.25
N ASP A 179 40.32 69.44 -40.47
CA ASP A 179 41.56 70.20 -40.27
C ASP A 179 42.39 70.25 -41.55
N ILE A 180 42.49 69.15 -42.31
CA ILE A 180 43.16 69.12 -43.63
C ILE A 180 42.51 70.09 -44.63
N VAL A 181 41.18 70.09 -44.73
CA VAL A 181 40.46 71.00 -45.64
C VAL A 181 40.68 72.46 -45.24
N ARG A 182 40.73 72.74 -43.93
CA ARG A 182 41.03 74.09 -43.41
C ARG A 182 42.45 74.53 -43.76
N ASP A 183 43.44 73.66 -43.57
CA ASP A 183 44.85 73.96 -43.92
C ASP A 183 45.02 74.20 -45.42
N ASN A 184 44.35 73.40 -46.26
CA ASN A 184 44.39 73.55 -47.71
C ASN A 184 43.70 74.84 -48.20
N ALA A 185 42.66 75.30 -47.49
CA ALA A 185 42.00 76.57 -47.76
C ALA A 185 42.83 77.79 -47.34
N LEU A 186 43.69 77.67 -46.32
CA LEU A 186 44.60 78.73 -45.86
C LEU A 186 45.88 78.83 -46.71
N HIS A 187 46.28 77.75 -47.37
CA HIS A 187 47.40 77.71 -48.31
C HIS A 187 46.98 77.15 -49.69
N PRO A 188 46.27 77.93 -50.53
CA PRO A 188 45.95 77.52 -51.88
C PRO A 188 47.24 77.54 -52.72
N ARG A 189 48.00 76.45 -52.74
CA ARG A 189 49.08 76.29 -53.71
C ARG A 189 48.46 76.11 -55.09
N GLY A 190 48.61 77.13 -55.92
CA GLY A 190 48.30 77.04 -57.35
C GLY A 190 49.15 75.98 -58.02
N SER A 191 48.50 74.92 -58.53
CA SER A 191 48.97 74.14 -59.69
C SER A 191 47.93 73.08 -60.07
N LEU A 192 46.91 73.46 -60.85
CA LEU A 192 46.20 72.54 -61.74
C LEU A 192 45.80 73.27 -63.03
N GLY A 193 46.79 73.92 -63.66
CA GLY A 193 46.86 74.02 -65.12
C GLY A 193 47.87 72.96 -65.57
N HIS A 194 47.57 72.23 -66.64
CA HIS A 194 48.21 70.98 -67.09
C HIS A 194 47.69 69.73 -66.38
N LEU A 195 46.61 69.15 -66.95
CA LEU A 195 46.38 67.70 -67.11
C LEU A 195 45.06 67.49 -67.88
N TRP A 196 44.89 68.22 -69.00
CA TRP A 196 43.88 67.95 -70.04
C TRP A 196 44.63 67.57 -71.33
N GLU A 197 45.31 66.43 -71.30
CA GLU A 197 45.83 65.65 -72.42
C GLU A 197 46.10 64.31 -71.71
N TRP A 198 45.37 63.22 -71.95
CA TRP A 198 45.41 62.41 -73.16
C TRP A 198 44.16 61.52 -73.21
N GLU A 199 43.54 61.42 -74.39
CA GLU A 199 42.74 60.26 -74.76
C GLU A 199 43.43 59.58 -75.95
N VAL A 200 43.88 58.34 -75.72
CA VAL A 200 44.06 57.22 -76.69
C VAL A 200 45.03 57.43 -77.86
N VAL A 201 46.05 56.54 -77.97
CA VAL A 201 46.33 55.67 -79.14
C VAL A 201 47.53 54.75 -78.83
N ARG A 202 47.27 53.44 -78.94
CA ARG A 202 48.18 52.28 -79.09
C ARG A 202 48.98 51.78 -77.88
#